data_AF-A0A932A3D7-F1
#
_entry.id   AF-A0A932A3D7-F1
#
_cell.length_a   1.000
_cell.length_b   1.000
_cell.length_c   1.000
_cell.angle_alpha   90.00
_cell.angle_beta   90.00
_cell.angle_gamma   90.00
#
_symmetry.space_group_name_H-M   'P 1'
#
loop_
_entity.id
_entity.type
_entity.pdbx_description
1 polymer ?
#
loop_
_entity_poly.entity_id
_entity_poly.type
_entity_poly.pdbx_seq_one_letter_code
_entity_poly.pdbx_strand_id
1 'polypeptide(L)'
;MKLLNPLFLFFFLISISLGHTAPQEHSPRFLVHLLDYLAQDYGAAVSDGKIINKYEYEEQIEFIDAALETQSHLSIKEIGTQLQELKTLIQNKAAHEKVSELCRKIQSQVIEITKLEVAPTKWPNLNRGKHIFEQNCMSCHGQKGHGDGPLAQNLNPKPSNFQDTEYMKNVSPFKAFNTIRLGVPGTAMTAFHSLSDKDVWDLAFYVVSLRYPAKNPEKKMSQMFFSLLKKI
;
A
#
# COMPACT_ATOMS: atom_id res chain seq x y z
N MET A 1 55.74 -7.60 -46.64
CA MET A 1 55.12 -8.66 -47.47
C MET A 1 54.49 -9.66 -46.53
N LYS A 2 53.18 -9.93 -46.67
CA LYS A 2 52.34 -10.91 -45.95
C LYS A 2 51.95 -10.60 -44.49
N LEU A 3 50.73 -10.81 -44.00
CA LEU A 3 49.33 -10.87 -44.49
C LEU A 3 48.46 -11.10 -43.21
N LEU A 4 47.31 -10.41 -43.11
CA LEU A 4 46.01 -10.80 -42.52
C LEU A 4 45.93 -11.48 -41.12
N ASN A 5 45.14 -10.91 -40.20
CA ASN A 5 43.69 -11.22 -40.06
C ASN A 5 42.98 -10.27 -39.06
N PRO A 6 41.79 -9.70 -39.37
CA PRO A 6 40.96 -8.99 -38.40
C PRO A 6 39.83 -9.91 -37.93
N LEU A 7 39.83 -10.27 -36.64
CA LEU A 7 38.69 -10.89 -35.98
C LEU A 7 38.29 -9.97 -34.82
N PHE A 8 37.37 -9.04 -35.06
CA PHE A 8 36.67 -8.36 -33.96
C PHE A 8 35.17 -8.35 -34.26
N LEU A 9 34.53 -9.29 -33.56
CA LEU A 9 33.14 -9.37 -33.14
C LEU A 9 32.17 -8.29 -33.65
N PHE A 10 31.20 -8.76 -34.44
CA PHE A 10 29.91 -8.12 -34.64
C PHE A 10 29.19 -8.02 -33.28
N PHE A 11 29.15 -6.82 -32.69
CA PHE A 11 28.30 -6.54 -31.53
C PHE A 11 26.87 -6.33 -32.04
N PHE A 12 26.06 -7.38 -32.02
CA PHE A 12 24.64 -7.30 -32.34
C PHE A 12 23.94 -6.58 -31.18
N LEU A 13 23.69 -5.28 -31.34
CA LEU A 13 22.83 -4.49 -30.44
C LEU A 13 21.39 -5.03 -30.56
N ILE A 14 21.07 -6.05 -29.76
CA ILE A 14 19.68 -6.38 -29.45
C ILE A 14 19.20 -5.27 -28.52
N SER A 15 18.52 -4.29 -29.09
CA SER A 15 17.66 -3.38 -28.33
C SER A 15 16.53 -4.20 -27.74
N ILE A 16 16.76 -4.77 -26.55
CA ILE A 16 15.70 -5.32 -25.72
C ILE A 16 14.90 -4.11 -25.25
N SER A 17 13.76 -3.88 -25.91
CA SER A 17 12.70 -3.03 -25.38
C SER A 17 12.11 -3.72 -24.14
N LEU A 18 12.79 -3.56 -23.00
CA LEU A 18 12.16 -3.72 -21.70
C LEU A 18 11.08 -2.66 -21.62
N GLY A 19 9.84 -3.07 -21.92
CA GLY A 19 8.66 -2.34 -21.54
C GLY A 19 8.67 -2.17 -20.03
N HIS A 20 9.30 -1.09 -19.55
CA HIS A 20 9.08 -0.60 -18.21
C HIS A 20 7.62 -0.15 -18.19
N THR A 21 6.78 -0.91 -17.49
CA THR A 21 5.54 -0.34 -16.99
C THR A 21 5.95 0.86 -16.15
N ALA A 22 5.51 2.05 -16.54
CA ALA A 22 5.80 3.26 -15.79
C ALA A 22 5.38 3.04 -14.32
N PRO A 23 6.08 3.65 -13.35
CA PRO A 23 5.66 3.64 -11.95
C PRO A 23 4.17 3.99 -11.88
N GLN A 24 3.39 3.36 -10.99
CA GLN A 24 1.98 3.70 -10.76
C GLN A 24 1.77 5.10 -10.12
N GLU A 25 2.76 5.97 -10.23
CA GLU A 25 2.70 7.38 -9.88
C GLU A 25 1.55 8.05 -10.63
N HIS A 26 0.86 8.94 -9.93
CA HIS A 26 -0.28 9.68 -10.43
C HIS A 26 -1.52 8.86 -10.87
N SER A 27 -1.69 7.63 -10.37
CA SER A 27 -2.93 6.85 -10.57
C SER A 27 -4.03 7.19 -9.55
N PRO A 28 -5.32 6.88 -9.80
CA PRO A 28 -6.36 7.05 -8.78
C PRO A 28 -6.09 6.26 -7.49
N ARG A 29 -5.48 5.08 -7.64
CA ARG A 29 -5.07 4.22 -6.53
C ARG A 29 -3.98 4.88 -5.69
N PHE A 30 -2.99 5.49 -6.34
CA PHE A 30 -1.93 6.26 -5.68
C PHE A 30 -2.50 7.45 -4.91
N LEU A 31 -3.43 8.21 -5.51
CA LEU A 31 -4.10 9.32 -4.81
C LEU A 31 -4.82 8.87 -3.54
N VAL A 32 -5.61 7.80 -3.62
CA VAL A 32 -6.30 7.25 -2.45
C VAL A 32 -5.32 6.77 -1.39
N HIS A 33 -4.17 6.23 -1.81
CA HIS A 33 -3.11 5.79 -0.91
C HIS A 33 -2.45 6.95 -0.15
N LEU A 34 -2.10 8.04 -0.84
CA LEU A 34 -1.56 9.25 -0.21
C LEU A 34 -2.53 9.81 0.83
N LEU A 35 -3.82 9.88 0.50
CA LEU A 35 -4.86 10.32 1.43
C LEU A 35 -5.01 9.42 2.65
N ASP A 36 -4.72 8.12 2.52
CA ASP A 36 -4.77 7.17 3.64
C ASP A 36 -3.62 7.39 4.62
N TYR A 37 -2.40 7.65 4.11
CA TYR A 37 -1.27 8.05 4.94
C TYR A 37 -1.56 9.34 5.70
N LEU A 38 -2.00 10.39 4.98
CA LEU A 38 -2.39 11.67 5.58
C LEU A 38 -3.46 11.51 6.68
N ALA A 39 -4.41 10.60 6.48
CA ALA A 39 -5.48 10.38 7.45
C ALA A 39 -5.04 9.65 8.73
N GLN A 40 -4.01 8.79 8.65
CA GLN A 40 -3.59 7.94 9.76
C GLN A 40 -2.40 8.52 10.51
N ASP A 41 -1.39 9.00 9.78
CA ASP A 41 -0.07 9.26 10.34
C ASP A 41 0.12 10.73 10.74
N TYR A 42 -0.75 11.64 10.28
CA TYR A 42 -0.69 13.06 10.62
C TYR A 42 -0.71 13.33 12.14
N GLY A 43 -1.38 12.48 12.93
CA GLY A 43 -1.41 12.62 14.40
C GLY A 43 -0.05 12.41 15.07
N ALA A 44 0.89 11.72 14.42
CA ALA A 44 2.28 11.58 14.89
C ALA A 44 3.14 12.81 14.57
N ALA A 45 2.74 13.61 13.58
CA ALA A 45 3.43 14.83 13.17
C ALA A 45 3.00 16.06 13.99
N VAL A 46 1.69 16.19 14.27
CA VAL A 46 1.09 17.38 14.88
C VAL A 46 0.17 17.01 16.05
N SER A 47 0.31 17.73 17.16
CA SER A 47 -0.58 17.63 18.32
C SER A 47 -0.80 19.02 18.92
N ASP A 48 -2.04 19.33 19.30
CA ASP A 48 -2.45 20.61 19.90
C ASP A 48 -1.94 21.86 19.15
N GLY A 49 -2.00 21.84 17.82
CA GLY A 49 -1.56 22.96 16.97
C GLY A 49 -0.04 23.11 16.84
N LYS A 50 0.73 22.17 17.39
CA LYS A 50 2.20 22.19 17.38
C LYS A 50 2.75 21.01 16.59
N ILE A 51 3.85 21.26 15.89
CA ILE A 51 4.64 20.19 15.26
C ILE A 51 5.38 19.48 16.39
N ILE A 52 5.03 18.21 16.63
CA ILE A 52 5.68 17.36 17.63
C ILE A 52 6.77 16.49 17.01
N ASN A 53 6.71 16.26 15.69
CA ASN A 53 7.78 15.64 14.92
C ASN A 53 7.95 16.37 13.59
N LYS A 54 9.11 17.00 13.39
CA LYS A 54 9.40 17.83 12.22
C LYS A 54 9.51 16.99 10.93
N TYR A 55 10.16 15.83 11.00
CA TYR A 55 10.36 14.97 9.83
C TYR A 55 9.03 14.41 9.33
N GLU A 56 8.21 13.90 10.25
CA GLU A 56 6.86 13.42 9.94
C GLU A 56 6.03 14.55 9.33
N TYR A 57 6.09 15.77 9.89
CA TYR A 57 5.35 16.89 9.35
C TYR A 57 5.79 17.29 7.93
N GLU A 58 7.09 17.26 7.65
CA GLU A 58 7.62 17.51 6.29
C GLU A 58 7.13 16.44 5.31
N GLU A 59 7.12 15.16 5.71
CA GLU A 59 6.57 14.08 4.91
C GLU A 59 5.06 14.27 4.61
N GLN A 60 4.27 14.71 5.60
CA GLN A 60 2.85 15.01 5.37
C GLN A 60 2.67 16.16 4.35
N ILE A 61 3.58 17.13 4.30
CA ILE A 61 3.55 18.20 3.28
C ILE A 61 3.87 17.63 1.89
N GLU A 62 4.86 16.74 1.80
CA GLU A 62 5.21 16.07 0.53
C GLU A 62 4.03 15.22 0.01
N PHE A 63 3.34 14.48 0.88
CA PHE A 63 2.19 13.67 0.48
C PHE A 63 1.00 14.49 -0.03
N ILE A 64 0.69 15.64 0.59
CA ILE A 64 -0.41 16.49 0.09
C ILE A 64 -0.05 17.17 -1.24
N ASP A 65 1.23 17.50 -1.46
CA ASP A 65 1.70 18.05 -2.73
C ASP A 65 1.66 17.01 -3.85
N ALA A 66 2.11 15.78 -3.57
CA ALA A 66 1.99 14.66 -4.50
C ALA A 66 0.51 14.32 -4.80
N ALA A 67 -0.40 14.51 -3.84
CA ALA A 67 -1.83 14.32 -4.05
C ALA A 67 -2.44 15.37 -4.98
N LEU A 68 -2.04 16.65 -4.84
CA LEU A 68 -2.45 17.75 -5.73
C LEU A 68 -1.92 17.57 -7.15
N GLU A 69 -0.66 17.16 -7.30
CA GLU A 69 -0.06 16.85 -8.59
C GLU A 69 -0.78 15.68 -9.26
N THR A 70 -1.00 14.59 -8.52
CA THR A 70 -1.76 13.43 -9.00
C THR A 70 -3.17 13.81 -9.42
N GLN A 71 -3.89 14.60 -8.63
CA GLN A 71 -5.23 15.09 -8.97
C GLN A 71 -5.21 15.86 -10.30
N SER A 72 -4.19 16.69 -10.51
CA SER A 72 -4.02 17.47 -11.74
C SER A 72 -3.75 16.58 -12.95
N HIS A 73 -2.87 15.58 -12.81
CA HIS A 73 -2.60 14.57 -13.85
C HIS A 73 -3.84 13.76 -14.22
N LEU A 74 -4.64 13.35 -13.24
CA LEU A 74 -5.90 12.64 -13.45
C LEU A 74 -7.02 13.52 -14.01
N SER A 75 -6.83 14.84 -14.05
CA SER A 75 -7.81 15.82 -14.55
C SER A 75 -9.17 15.80 -13.82
N ILE A 76 -9.22 15.34 -12.57
CA ILE A 76 -10.44 15.27 -11.73
C ILE A 76 -10.63 16.56 -10.93
N LYS A 77 -11.08 17.63 -11.61
CA LYS A 77 -11.16 18.99 -11.06
C LYS A 77 -12.09 19.14 -9.85
N GLU A 78 -13.05 18.24 -9.71
CA GLU A 78 -14.10 18.23 -8.69
C GLU A 78 -13.54 18.18 -7.26
N ILE A 79 -12.36 17.59 -7.07
CA ILE A 79 -11.74 17.45 -5.75
C ILE A 79 -10.61 18.45 -5.49
N GLY A 80 -10.21 19.24 -6.49
CA GLY A 80 -9.05 20.14 -6.39
C GLY A 80 -9.17 21.15 -5.25
N THR A 81 -10.34 21.77 -5.09
CA THR A 81 -10.60 22.72 -3.99
C THR A 81 -10.49 22.04 -2.62
N GLN A 82 -10.94 20.80 -2.48
CA GLN A 82 -10.89 20.07 -1.22
C GLN A 82 -9.46 19.65 -0.86
N LEU A 83 -8.62 19.31 -1.84
CA LEU A 83 -7.19 19.06 -1.59
C LEU A 83 -6.44 20.34 -1.19
N GLN A 84 -6.79 21.50 -1.76
CA GLN A 84 -6.23 22.78 -1.32
C GLN A 84 -6.68 23.15 0.10
N GLU A 85 -7.93 22.87 0.45
CA GLU A 85 -8.44 22.99 1.81
C GLU A 85 -7.66 22.07 2.77
N LEU A 86 -7.45 20.81 2.38
CA LEU A 86 -6.66 19.85 3.16
C LEU A 86 -5.22 20.32 3.38
N LYS A 87 -4.56 20.83 2.34
CA LYS A 87 -3.23 21.46 2.45
C LYS A 87 -3.24 22.61 3.44
N THR A 88 -4.27 23.45 3.40
CA THR A 88 -4.43 24.57 4.33
C THR A 88 -4.61 24.10 5.78
N LEU A 89 -5.40 23.04 6.01
CA LEU A 89 -5.56 22.44 7.35
C LEU A 89 -4.22 21.92 7.90
N ILE A 90 -3.45 21.20 7.08
CA ILE A 90 -2.13 20.67 7.45
C ILE A 90 -1.18 21.82 7.78
N GLN A 91 -1.10 22.84 6.92
CA GLN A 91 -0.24 24.02 7.11
C GLN A 91 -0.60 24.82 8.38
N ASN A 92 -1.88 24.90 8.71
CA ASN A 92 -2.37 25.55 9.92
C ASN A 92 -2.29 24.67 11.18
N LYS A 93 -1.70 23.47 11.08
CA LYS A 93 -1.59 22.50 12.19
C LYS A 93 -2.96 22.20 12.83
N ALA A 94 -3.98 22.03 12.00
CA ALA A 94 -5.33 21.72 12.47
C ALA A 94 -5.37 20.39 13.25
N ALA A 95 -6.45 20.15 13.99
CA ALA A 95 -6.66 18.90 14.72
C ALA A 95 -6.67 17.68 13.77
N HIS A 96 -6.10 16.57 14.22
CA HIS A 96 -5.99 15.31 13.45
C HIS A 96 -7.35 14.81 12.96
N GLU A 97 -8.40 14.98 13.76
CA GLU A 97 -9.76 14.56 13.43
C GLU A 97 -10.25 15.27 12.16
N LYS A 98 -9.99 16.58 12.02
CA LYS A 98 -10.42 17.36 10.84
C LYS A 98 -9.67 16.96 9.58
N VAL A 99 -8.35 16.76 9.69
CA VAL A 99 -7.51 16.31 8.57
C VAL A 99 -7.97 14.94 8.10
N SER A 100 -8.12 13.99 9.03
CA SER A 100 -8.50 12.62 8.73
C SER A 100 -9.93 12.51 8.17
N GLU A 101 -10.87 13.34 8.64
CA GLU A 101 -12.24 13.40 8.10
C GLU A 101 -12.25 13.89 6.64
N LEU A 102 -11.52 14.97 6.34
CA LEU A 102 -11.46 15.51 4.98
C LEU A 102 -10.75 14.53 4.03
N CYS A 103 -9.66 13.88 4.46
CA CYS A 103 -9.01 12.83 3.69
C CYS A 103 -10.00 11.71 3.30
N ARG A 104 -10.75 11.17 4.27
CA ARG A 104 -11.73 10.10 4.03
C ARG A 104 -12.84 10.53 3.08
N LYS A 105 -13.31 11.77 3.19
CA LYS A 105 -14.31 12.34 2.27
C LYS A 105 -13.77 12.39 0.84
N ILE A 106 -12.55 12.91 0.65
CA ILE A 106 -11.92 13.01 -0.68
C ILE A 106 -11.67 11.61 -1.25
N GLN A 107 -11.19 10.65 -0.44
CA GLN A 107 -11.00 9.26 -0.88
C GLN A 107 -12.29 8.66 -1.46
N SER A 108 -13.41 8.80 -0.75
CA SER A 108 -14.70 8.28 -1.22
C SER A 108 -15.08 8.87 -2.58
N GLN A 109 -14.87 10.17 -2.78
CA GLN A 109 -15.16 10.85 -4.05
C GLN A 109 -14.22 10.39 -5.16
N VAL A 110 -12.92 10.24 -4.89
CA VAL A 110 -11.95 9.73 -5.87
C VAL A 110 -12.36 8.34 -6.33
N ILE A 111 -12.69 7.44 -5.40
CA ILE A 111 -13.13 6.08 -5.69
C ILE A 111 -14.37 6.10 -6.59
N GLU A 112 -15.34 6.96 -6.27
CA GLU A 112 -16.59 7.07 -7.03
C GLU A 112 -16.39 7.65 -8.44
N ILE A 113 -15.61 8.73 -8.57
CA ILE A 113 -15.36 9.42 -9.84
C ILE A 113 -14.56 8.53 -10.78
N THR A 114 -13.52 7.87 -10.25
CA THR A 114 -12.59 7.07 -11.06
C THR A 114 -13.02 5.62 -11.24
N LYS A 115 -14.13 5.21 -10.59
CA LYS A 115 -14.62 3.83 -10.54
C LYS A 115 -13.52 2.85 -10.10
N LEU A 116 -12.70 3.29 -9.13
CA LEU A 116 -11.58 2.51 -8.64
C LEU A 116 -12.07 1.20 -8.02
N GLU A 117 -11.48 0.08 -8.43
CA GLU A 117 -11.73 -1.21 -7.79
C GLU A 117 -11.08 -1.25 -6.41
N VAL A 118 -11.91 -1.08 -5.39
CA VAL A 118 -11.53 -1.10 -3.96
C VAL A 118 -11.84 -2.43 -3.27
N ALA A 119 -12.37 -3.39 -4.01
CA ALA A 119 -12.65 -4.74 -3.54
C ALA A 119 -12.38 -5.73 -4.67
N PRO A 120 -11.99 -6.97 -4.35
CA PRO A 120 -11.82 -8.00 -5.35
C PRO A 120 -13.16 -8.40 -5.96
N THR A 121 -13.20 -8.61 -7.27
CA THR A 121 -14.40 -9.07 -8.00
C THR A 121 -14.71 -10.56 -7.75
N LYS A 122 -13.79 -11.30 -7.12
CA LYS A 122 -13.93 -12.70 -6.73
C LYS A 122 -13.45 -12.89 -5.30
N TRP A 123 -13.96 -13.90 -4.61
CA TRP A 123 -13.47 -14.25 -3.28
C TRP A 123 -11.96 -14.55 -3.30
N PRO A 124 -11.17 -13.90 -2.44
CA PRO A 124 -9.74 -14.15 -2.33
C PRO A 124 -9.42 -15.58 -1.92
N ASN A 125 -8.39 -16.16 -2.53
CA ASN A 125 -7.86 -17.48 -2.20
C ASN A 125 -6.70 -17.32 -1.20
N LEU A 126 -6.97 -17.56 0.09
CA LEU A 126 -5.96 -17.43 1.14
C LEU A 126 -4.79 -18.40 1.00
N ASN A 127 -4.97 -19.57 0.38
CA ASN A 127 -3.87 -20.51 0.12
C ASN A 127 -2.92 -19.96 -0.94
N ARG A 128 -3.46 -19.30 -1.98
CA ARG A 128 -2.65 -18.59 -2.98
C ARG A 128 -1.91 -17.42 -2.34
N GLY A 129 -2.60 -16.61 -1.53
CA GLY A 129 -2.01 -15.51 -0.79
C GLY A 129 -0.87 -15.97 0.14
N LYS A 130 -1.07 -17.07 0.85
CA LYS A 130 -0.04 -17.71 1.69
C LYS A 130 1.20 -18.08 0.87
N HIS A 131 1.02 -18.75 -0.25
CA HIS A 131 2.13 -19.18 -1.10
C HIS A 131 2.96 -17.98 -1.62
N ILE A 132 2.27 -16.91 -2.03
CA ILE A 132 2.93 -15.68 -2.47
C ILE A 132 3.68 -15.03 -1.29
N PHE A 133 3.09 -14.99 -0.10
CA PHE A 133 3.71 -14.44 1.10
C PHE A 133 5.00 -15.19 1.48
N GLU A 134 4.97 -16.52 1.45
CA GLU A 134 6.13 -17.38 1.74
C GLU A 134 7.29 -17.10 0.77
N GLN A 135 6.98 -16.84 -0.50
CA GLN A 135 7.98 -16.57 -1.54
C GLN A 135 8.55 -15.14 -1.50
N ASN A 136 7.72 -14.15 -1.16
CA ASN A 136 8.04 -12.75 -1.42
C ASN A 136 8.17 -11.89 -0.15
N CYS A 137 7.52 -12.27 0.95
CA CYS A 137 7.33 -11.40 2.11
C CYS A 137 8.02 -11.94 3.37
N MET A 138 8.14 -13.27 3.49
CA MET A 138 8.61 -13.95 4.70
C MET A 138 10.03 -13.57 5.13
N SER A 139 10.93 -13.26 4.20
CA SER A 139 12.31 -12.87 4.50
C SER A 139 12.40 -11.59 5.35
N CYS A 140 11.43 -10.68 5.20
CA CYS A 140 11.33 -9.45 5.99
C CYS A 140 10.27 -9.55 7.09
N HIS A 141 9.07 -10.03 6.78
CA HIS A 141 7.94 -10.04 7.73
C HIS A 141 7.88 -11.28 8.62
N GLY A 142 8.73 -12.30 8.40
CA GLY A 142 8.75 -13.55 9.16
C GLY A 142 7.62 -14.51 8.77
N GLN A 143 7.80 -15.81 9.05
CA GLN A 143 6.88 -16.87 8.61
C GLN A 143 5.45 -16.67 9.12
N LYS A 144 5.31 -16.12 10.33
CA LYS A 144 4.02 -15.85 10.97
C LYS A 144 3.61 -14.38 10.89
N GLY A 145 4.35 -13.55 10.15
CA GLY A 145 4.06 -12.13 9.99
C GLY A 145 4.41 -11.25 11.20
N HIS A 146 5.37 -11.64 12.04
CA HIS A 146 5.73 -10.87 13.24
C HIS A 146 6.62 -9.65 12.96
N GLY A 147 7.04 -9.44 11.71
CA GLY A 147 8.03 -8.40 11.38
C GLY A 147 9.45 -8.79 11.82
N ASP A 148 9.71 -10.09 12.01
CA ASP A 148 10.93 -10.67 12.58
C ASP A 148 11.67 -11.59 11.60
N GLY A 149 11.45 -11.39 10.29
CA GLY A 149 12.17 -12.14 9.26
C GLY A 149 13.69 -11.94 9.36
N PRO A 150 14.50 -12.85 8.78
CA PRO A 150 15.96 -12.76 8.85
C PRO A 150 16.53 -11.42 8.35
N LEU A 151 15.84 -10.71 7.45
CA LEU A 151 16.25 -9.39 6.98
C LEU A 151 15.80 -8.25 7.88
N ALA A 152 14.82 -8.45 8.76
CA ALA A 152 14.19 -7.39 9.55
C ALA A 152 15.15 -6.64 10.49
N GLN A 153 16.17 -7.32 11.00
CA GLN A 153 17.11 -6.74 11.97
C GLN A 153 17.88 -5.53 11.42
N ASN A 154 18.07 -5.46 10.10
CA ASN A 154 18.85 -4.43 9.43
C ASN A 154 17.98 -3.37 8.73
N LEU A 155 16.66 -3.40 8.94
CA LEU A 155 15.72 -2.49 8.27
C LEU A 155 15.26 -1.39 9.23
N ASN A 156 15.27 -0.15 8.72
CA ASN A 156 14.68 1.01 9.36
C ASN A 156 13.77 1.74 8.36
N PRO A 157 12.45 1.86 8.60
CA PRO A 157 11.72 1.29 9.74
C PRO A 157 11.72 -0.25 9.71
N LYS A 158 11.45 -0.86 10.87
CA LYS A 158 11.24 -2.32 10.95
C LYS A 158 9.97 -2.71 10.19
N PRO A 159 9.93 -3.90 9.55
CA PRO A 159 8.71 -4.39 8.92
C PRO A 159 7.55 -4.49 9.91
N SER A 160 6.34 -4.15 9.47
CA SER A 160 5.13 -4.21 10.31
C SER A 160 4.89 -5.61 10.86
N ASN A 161 4.50 -5.67 12.14
CA ASN A 161 4.01 -6.88 12.79
C ASN A 161 2.52 -7.07 12.52
N PHE A 162 2.17 -7.99 11.62
CA PHE A 162 0.78 -8.29 11.26
C PHE A 162 -0.01 -9.04 12.34
N GLN A 163 0.62 -9.42 13.46
CA GLN A 163 -0.08 -9.93 14.64
C GLN A 163 -0.34 -8.85 15.71
N ASP A 164 0.18 -7.63 15.54
CA ASP A 164 -0.22 -6.51 16.39
C ASP A 164 -1.68 -6.15 16.08
N THR A 165 -2.59 -6.61 16.93
CA THR A 165 -4.01 -6.39 16.73
C THR A 165 -4.43 -4.93 16.88
N GLU A 166 -3.71 -4.11 17.64
CA GLU A 166 -4.05 -2.69 17.77
C GLU A 166 -3.72 -1.95 16.47
N TYR A 167 -2.53 -2.18 15.92
CA TYR A 167 -2.15 -1.64 14.61
C TYR A 167 -3.06 -2.19 13.48
N MET A 168 -3.26 -3.51 13.44
CA MET A 168 -3.99 -4.18 12.35
C MET A 168 -5.51 -3.94 12.36
N LYS A 169 -6.08 -3.31 13.39
CA LYS A 169 -7.48 -2.81 13.35
C LYS A 169 -7.66 -1.75 12.26
N ASN A 170 -6.63 -0.96 12.00
CA ASN A 170 -6.65 0.14 11.02
C ASN A 170 -6.19 -0.28 9.62
N VAL A 171 -5.81 -1.55 9.44
CA VAL A 171 -5.35 -2.10 8.15
C VAL A 171 -6.48 -2.88 7.49
N SER A 172 -7.09 -2.27 6.46
CA SER A 172 -8.07 -2.93 5.60
C SER A 172 -7.37 -3.78 4.51
N PRO A 173 -8.05 -4.77 3.91
CA PRO A 173 -7.51 -5.49 2.76
C PRO A 173 -7.16 -4.57 1.59
N PHE A 174 -7.92 -3.48 1.38
CA PHE A 174 -7.61 -2.50 0.34
C PHE A 174 -6.34 -1.68 0.67
N LYS A 175 -6.13 -1.31 1.94
CA LYS A 175 -4.87 -0.69 2.37
C LYS A 175 -3.69 -1.64 2.13
N ALA A 176 -3.80 -2.89 2.57
CA ALA A 176 -2.78 -3.90 2.35
C ALA A 176 -2.49 -4.11 0.85
N PHE A 177 -3.53 -4.17 0.01
CA PHE A 177 -3.38 -4.25 -1.45
C PHE A 177 -2.55 -3.08 -1.98
N ASN A 178 -2.88 -1.84 -1.59
CA ASN A 178 -2.18 -0.66 -2.09
C ASN A 178 -0.73 -0.63 -1.62
N THR A 179 -0.45 -0.95 -0.35
CA THR A 179 0.92 -1.07 0.16
C THR A 179 1.73 -2.12 -0.61
N ILE A 180 1.15 -3.27 -0.94
CA ILE A 180 1.82 -4.29 -1.77
C ILE A 180 2.09 -3.75 -3.19
N ARG A 181 1.10 -3.05 -3.77
CA ARG A 181 1.19 -2.60 -5.15
C ARG A 181 2.13 -1.41 -5.35
N LEU A 182 2.18 -0.51 -4.37
CA LEU A 182 2.87 0.78 -4.45
C LEU A 182 4.16 0.82 -3.63
N GLY A 183 4.34 -0.12 -2.70
CA GLY A 183 5.43 -0.06 -1.72
C GLY A 183 5.19 1.03 -0.67
N VAL A 184 6.23 1.32 0.11
CA VAL A 184 6.27 2.45 1.06
C VAL A 184 7.52 3.27 0.74
N PRO A 185 7.36 4.49 0.20
CA PRO A 185 8.49 5.38 -0.12
C PRO A 185 9.44 5.55 1.06
N GLY A 186 10.74 5.65 0.79
CA GLY A 186 11.77 5.81 1.83
C GLY A 186 12.06 4.57 2.68
N THR A 187 11.42 3.43 2.41
CA THR A 187 11.64 2.17 3.16
C THR A 187 12.13 1.03 2.24
N ALA A 188 12.45 -0.12 2.85
CA ALA A 188 12.77 -1.34 2.11
C ALA A 188 11.54 -2.07 1.52
N MET A 189 10.31 -1.61 1.80
CA MET A 189 9.09 -2.20 1.24
C MET A 189 8.86 -1.69 -0.18
N THR A 190 9.40 -2.40 -1.17
CA THR A 190 9.26 -2.05 -2.58
C THR A 190 7.89 -2.43 -3.15
N ALA A 191 7.56 -1.84 -4.30
CA ALA A 191 6.35 -2.14 -5.05
C ALA A 191 6.44 -3.49 -5.79
N PHE A 192 5.39 -4.31 -5.67
CA PHE A 192 5.32 -5.62 -6.33
C PHE A 192 4.57 -5.55 -7.67
N HIS A 193 5.14 -4.87 -8.68
CA HIS A 193 4.47 -4.65 -9.98
C HIS A 193 4.21 -5.94 -10.79
N SER A 194 5.02 -6.99 -10.59
CA SER A 194 4.92 -8.24 -11.34
C SER A 194 3.74 -9.13 -10.95
N LEU A 195 3.15 -8.92 -9.77
CA LEU A 195 1.98 -9.68 -9.32
C LEU A 195 0.73 -9.21 -10.06
N SER A 196 -0.19 -10.12 -10.41
CA SER A 196 -1.51 -9.75 -10.93
C SER A 196 -2.36 -9.11 -9.82
N ASP A 197 -3.35 -8.26 -10.16
CA ASP A 197 -4.26 -7.69 -9.14
C ASP A 197 -5.01 -8.79 -8.37
N LYS A 198 -5.35 -9.89 -9.03
CA LYS A 198 -5.93 -11.05 -8.35
C LYS A 198 -4.98 -11.62 -7.29
N ASP A 199 -3.70 -11.79 -7.62
CA ASP A 199 -2.69 -12.30 -6.69
C ASP A 199 -2.41 -11.31 -5.55
N VAL A 200 -2.43 -10.01 -5.82
CA VAL A 200 -2.29 -8.98 -4.77
C VAL A 200 -3.50 -8.97 -3.84
N TRP A 201 -4.72 -9.17 -4.36
CA TRP A 201 -5.91 -9.34 -3.52
C TRP A 201 -5.84 -10.61 -2.66
N ASP A 202 -5.43 -11.74 -3.23
CA ASP A 202 -5.21 -12.98 -2.49
C ASP A 202 -4.20 -12.78 -1.34
N LEU A 203 -3.09 -12.10 -1.64
CA LEU A 203 -2.03 -11.78 -0.67
C LEU A 203 -2.51 -10.79 0.40
N ALA A 204 -3.20 -9.72 0.02
CA ALA A 204 -3.68 -8.70 0.95
C ALA A 204 -4.64 -9.28 2.00
N PHE A 205 -5.58 -10.12 1.57
CA PHE A 205 -6.48 -10.82 2.49
C PHE A 205 -5.74 -11.82 3.38
N TYR A 206 -4.73 -12.51 2.85
CA TYR A 206 -3.88 -13.37 3.67
C TYR A 206 -3.12 -12.59 4.75
N VAL A 207 -2.47 -11.48 4.39
CA VAL A 207 -1.76 -10.59 5.34
C VAL A 207 -2.71 -10.10 6.44
N VAL A 208 -3.89 -9.60 6.09
CA VAL A 208 -4.88 -9.15 7.09
C VAL A 208 -5.37 -10.31 7.96
N SER A 209 -5.43 -11.53 7.43
CA SER A 209 -5.83 -12.72 8.21
C SER A 209 -4.82 -13.10 9.30
N LEU A 210 -3.54 -12.72 9.15
CA LEU A 210 -2.48 -13.05 10.11
C LEU A 210 -2.72 -12.44 11.49
N ARG A 211 -3.49 -11.35 11.59
CA ARG A 211 -3.91 -10.76 12.88
C ARG A 211 -4.76 -11.69 13.73
N TYR A 212 -5.31 -12.76 13.14
CA TYR A 212 -6.04 -13.81 13.82
C TYR A 212 -5.24 -15.12 13.73
N PRO A 213 -4.15 -15.28 14.52
CA PRO A 213 -3.42 -16.53 14.55
C PRO A 213 -4.41 -17.65 14.89
N ALA A 214 -4.38 -18.73 14.09
CA ALA A 214 -5.37 -19.78 14.14
C ALA A 214 -5.43 -20.44 15.53
N LYS A 215 -6.32 -19.95 16.40
CA LYS A 215 -6.81 -20.74 17.53
C LYS A 215 -7.87 -21.69 16.97
N ASN A 216 -7.41 -22.86 16.56
CA ASN A 216 -8.19 -24.01 16.11
C ASN A 216 -9.09 -23.74 14.87
N PRO A 217 -8.55 -23.86 13.64
CA PRO A 217 -9.26 -23.52 12.39
C PRO A 217 -10.54 -24.35 12.15
N GLU A 218 -10.61 -25.58 12.68
CA GLU A 218 -11.75 -26.48 12.49
C GLU A 218 -13.02 -26.08 13.27
N LYS A 219 -12.87 -25.41 14.41
CA LYS A 219 -14.00 -25.11 15.31
C LYS A 219 -14.79 -23.88 14.89
N LYS A 220 -14.15 -22.92 14.20
CA LYS A 220 -14.79 -21.66 13.79
C LYS A 220 -15.51 -21.77 12.44
N MET A 221 -14.97 -22.57 11.52
CA MET A 221 -15.62 -22.82 10.22
C MET A 221 -16.89 -23.65 10.37
N SER A 222 -16.89 -24.66 11.25
CA SER A 222 -18.10 -25.39 11.61
C SER A 222 -19.14 -24.50 12.30
N GLN A 223 -18.74 -23.66 13.27
CA GLN A 223 -19.66 -22.75 13.95
C GLN A 223 -20.26 -21.67 13.03
N MET A 224 -19.48 -21.10 12.10
CA MET A 224 -20.00 -20.17 11.10
C MET A 224 -20.99 -20.86 10.15
N PHE A 225 -20.68 -22.07 9.70
CA PHE A 225 -21.55 -22.84 8.80
C PHE A 225 -22.87 -23.23 9.48
N PHE A 226 -22.83 -23.70 10.73
CA PHE A 226 -24.02 -24.02 11.51
C PHE A 226 -24.88 -22.80 11.89
N SER A 227 -24.26 -21.62 12.07
CA SER A 227 -24.99 -20.38 12.33
C SER A 227 -25.76 -19.86 11.11
N LEU A 228 -25.28 -20.14 9.90
CA LEU A 228 -25.92 -19.74 8.65
C LEU A 228 -27.11 -20.64 8.29
N LEU A 229 -27.02 -21.94 8.62
CA LEU A 229 -28.09 -22.91 8.35
C LEU A 229 -29.29 -22.82 9.32
N LYS A 230 -29.11 -22.21 10.51
CA LYS A 230 -30.21 -22.00 11.47
C LYS A 230 -31.04 -20.73 11.22
N LYS A 231 -30.71 -19.96 10.17
CA LYS A 231 -31.41 -18.73 9.78
C LYS A 231 -32.17 -18.88 8.45
N ILE A 232 -32.33 -20.11 7.98
CA ILE A 232 -33.23 -20.54 6.91
C ILE A 232 -34.25 -21.49 7.55
#